data_AF-A0A7T9CFC9-F1
#
_entry.id   AF-A0A7T9CFC9-F1
#
_cell.length_a   1.000
_cell.length_b   1.000
_cell.length_c   1.000
_cell.angle_alpha   90.00
_cell.angle_beta   90.00
_cell.angle_gamma   90.00
#
_symmetry.space_group_name_H-M   'P 1'
#
loop_
_entity.id
_entity.type
_entity.pdbx_description
1 polymer ?
#
loop_
_entity_poly.entity_id
_entity_poly.type
_entity_poly.pdbx_seq_one_letter_code
_entity_poly.pdbx_strand_id
1 'polypeptide(L)'
;MQNDESRNPPGPEENEEEEQLFDLLIPPGVPRKMIADILKKFEVDLVARKERLYFANMDGDERELLAFRGKKEVMEEVQTYLYNELKKFIGE
;
A
#
# COMPACT_ATOMS: atom_id res chain seq x y z
N MET A 1 45.40 34.11 -10.47
CA MET A 1 45.03 33.90 -9.07
C MET A 1 43.56 34.29 -8.93
N GLN A 2 42.79 33.39 -8.33
CA GLN A 2 41.52 33.61 -7.62
C GLN A 2 40.23 33.82 -8.43
N ASN A 3 39.42 32.76 -8.30
CA ASN A 3 37.99 32.61 -8.50
C ASN A 3 37.17 33.57 -7.63
N ASP A 4 35.92 33.85 -8.03
CA ASP A 4 34.72 33.80 -7.16
C ASP A 4 33.47 33.97 -8.06
N GLU A 5 32.86 32.92 -8.60
CA GLU A 5 31.79 32.14 -7.97
C GLU A 5 30.71 32.96 -7.23
N SER A 6 29.96 33.77 -7.97
CA SER A 6 28.53 33.98 -7.64
C SER A 6 27.68 33.00 -8.44
N ARG A 7 27.87 31.70 -8.19
CA ARG A 7 26.90 30.67 -8.56
C ARG A 7 25.72 30.84 -7.61
N ASN A 8 24.65 31.47 -8.08
CA ASN A 8 23.35 31.28 -7.46
C ASN A 8 23.10 29.75 -7.46
N PRO A 9 22.87 29.11 -6.30
CA PRO A 9 22.43 27.73 -6.33
C PRO A 9 21.07 27.71 -7.05
N PRO A 10 20.83 26.80 -8.01
CA PRO A 10 19.44 26.46 -8.31
C PRO A 10 18.84 26.01 -6.97
N GLY A 11 17.79 26.70 -6.53
CA GLY A 11 17.00 26.24 -5.39
C GLY A 11 16.60 24.79 -5.62
N PRO A 12 16.40 23.98 -4.56
CA PRO A 12 15.94 22.62 -4.74
C PRO A 12 14.69 22.67 -5.60
N GLU A 13 14.82 22.03 -6.75
CA GLU A 13 13.81 21.90 -7.78
C GLU A 13 12.50 21.55 -7.09
N GLU A 14 11.42 22.27 -7.43
CA GLU A 14 10.07 21.90 -7.06
C GLU A 14 9.90 20.46 -7.52
N ASN A 15 10.07 19.50 -6.60
CA ASN A 15 9.94 18.10 -6.90
C ASN A 15 8.50 17.95 -7.38
N GLU A 16 8.34 17.70 -8.68
CA GLU A 16 7.13 17.19 -9.27
C GLU A 16 6.60 16.16 -8.27
N GLU A 17 5.43 16.42 -7.68
CA GLU A 17 4.80 15.52 -6.73
C GLU A 17 4.47 14.23 -7.50
N GLU A 18 5.46 13.35 -7.66
CA GLU A 18 5.25 12.00 -8.17
C GLU A 18 4.15 11.41 -7.29
N GLU A 19 3.00 11.11 -7.90
CA GLU A 19 1.81 10.70 -7.15
C GLU A 19 2.15 9.53 -6.24
N GLN A 20 2.25 9.80 -4.93
CA GLN A 20 2.70 8.81 -3.97
C GLN A 20 1.67 7.69 -3.86
N LEU A 21 2.09 6.48 -4.21
CA LEU A 21 1.27 5.27 -4.07
C LEU A 21 1.51 4.61 -2.72
N PHE A 22 0.44 4.05 -2.17
CA PHE A 22 0.42 3.39 -0.88
C PHE A 22 -0.03 1.94 -1.05
N ASP A 23 0.53 1.07 -0.21
CA ASP A 23 0.20 -0.34 -0.17
C ASP A 23 -0.63 -0.64 1.07
N LEU A 24 -1.84 -1.18 0.88
CA LEU A 24 -2.67 -1.73 1.94
C LEU A 24 -2.52 -3.26 1.96
N LEU A 25 -1.84 -3.78 2.98
CA LEU A 25 -1.63 -5.21 3.17
C LEU A 25 -2.96 -5.94 3.35
N ILE A 26 -3.15 -7.05 2.63
CA ILE A 26 -4.32 -7.92 2.75
C ILE A 26 -4.04 -8.94 3.86
N PRO A 27 -4.80 -8.93 4.97
CA PRO A 27 -4.62 -9.91 6.03
C PRO A 27 -4.83 -11.35 5.54
N PRO A 28 -4.15 -12.33 6.14
CA PRO A 28 -4.45 -13.73 5.87
C PRO A 28 -5.90 -14.05 6.28
N GLY A 29 -6.59 -14.82 5.43
CA GLY A 29 -7.99 -15.22 5.68
C GLY A 29 -9.04 -14.33 5.02
N VAL A 30 -8.66 -13.22 4.38
CA VAL A 30 -9.59 -12.42 3.57
C VAL A 30 -10.16 -13.29 2.43
N PRO A 31 -11.50 -13.40 2.29
CA PRO A 31 -12.09 -14.19 1.21
C PRO A 31 -11.71 -13.66 -0.17
N ARG A 32 -11.32 -14.55 -1.09
CA ARG A 32 -10.90 -14.19 -2.47
C ARG A 32 -11.96 -13.37 -3.22
N LYS A 33 -13.24 -13.63 -2.96
CA LYS A 33 -14.35 -12.87 -3.54
C LYS A 33 -14.28 -11.38 -3.15
N MET A 34 -13.96 -11.09 -1.89
CA MET A 34 -13.84 -9.71 -1.39
C MET A 34 -12.67 -8.97 -2.06
N ILE A 35 -11.55 -9.66 -2.28
CA ILE A 35 -10.41 -9.12 -3.04
C ILE A 35 -10.84 -8.78 -4.47
N ALA A 36 -11.53 -9.70 -5.15
CA ALA A 36 -12.04 -9.47 -6.50
C ALA A 36 -13.08 -8.33 -6.57
N ASP A 37 -13.90 -8.17 -5.54
CA ASP A 37 -14.89 -7.09 -5.46
C ASP A 37 -14.20 -5.72 -5.27
N ILE A 38 -13.13 -5.66 -4.48
CA ILE A 38 -12.33 -4.44 -4.30
C ILE A 38 -11.67 -4.02 -5.62
N LEU A 39 -11.03 -4.96 -6.34
CA LEU A 39 -10.38 -4.68 -7.63
C LEU A 39 -11.35 -4.18 -8.72
N LYS A 40 -12.64 -4.48 -8.58
CA LYS A 40 -13.68 -4.01 -9.51
C LYS A 40 -14.28 -2.66 -9.11
N LYS A 41 -14.29 -2.36 -7.81
CA LYS A 41 -14.95 -1.17 -7.25
C LYS A 41 -14.02 0.02 -7.13
N PHE A 42 -12.74 -0.23 -6.91
CA PHE A 42 -11.74 0.79 -6.65
C PHE A 42 -10.62 0.71 -7.69
N GLU A 43 -10.04 1.86 -8.02
CA GLU A 43 -8.89 1.97 -8.91
C GLU A 43 -7.61 1.60 -8.14
N VAL A 44 -7.38 0.29 -8.03
CA VAL A 44 -6.27 -0.28 -7.26
C VAL A 44 -5.65 -1.48 -7.96
N ASP A 45 -4.35 -1.64 -7.79
CA ASP A 45 -3.61 -2.80 -8.26
C ASP A 45 -3.47 -3.86 -7.17
N LEU A 46 -3.42 -5.13 -7.55
CA LEU A 46 -3.06 -6.23 -6.65
C LEU A 46 -1.58 -6.55 -6.80
N VAL A 47 -0.79 -6.30 -5.77
CA VAL A 47 0.66 -6.56 -5.78
C VAL A 47 1.03 -7.65 -4.77
N ALA A 48 2.06 -8.43 -5.08
CA ALA A 48 2.64 -9.39 -4.15
C ALA A 48 3.80 -8.73 -3.38
N ARG A 49 3.77 -8.85 -2.05
CA ARG A 49 4.83 -8.40 -1.14
C ARG A 49 5.42 -9.61 -0.43
N LYS A 50 6.73 -9.78 -0.56
CA LYS A 50 7.50 -10.77 0.22
C LYS A 50 7.85 -10.13 1.55
N GLU A 51 7.05 -10.38 2.58
CA GLU A 51 7.36 -9.97 3.94
C GLU A 51 7.54 -11.20 4.84
N ARG A 52 8.60 -11.17 5.64
CA ARG A 52 8.83 -12.15 6.70
C ARG A 52 7.93 -11.81 7.87
N LEU A 53 6.82 -12.55 8.03
CA LEU A 53 5.94 -12.40 9.18
C LEU A 53 6.26 -13.43 10.25
N TYR A 54 6.48 -12.94 11.47
CA TYR A 54 6.58 -13.75 12.68
C TYR A 54 5.22 -13.73 13.38
N PHE A 55 4.31 -14.64 13.03
CA PHE A 55 3.09 -14.83 13.81
C PHE A 55 3.34 -15.82 14.96
N ALA A 56 2.65 -15.56 16.07
CA ALA A 56 2.86 -16.12 17.42
C ALA A 56 2.85 -17.66 17.58
N ASN A 57 2.80 -18.48 16.51
CA ASN A 57 2.89 -19.96 16.59
C ASN A 57 3.55 -20.63 15.37
N MET A 58 4.21 -19.89 14.46
CA MET A 58 4.85 -20.51 13.29
C MET A 58 6.27 -19.98 13.13
N ASP A 59 7.25 -20.89 13.13
CA ASP A 59 8.64 -20.62 12.80
C ASP A 59 8.72 -19.98 11.42
N GLY A 60 8.99 -18.67 11.37
CA GLY A 60 9.75 -17.98 10.32
C GLY A 60 9.41 -18.19 8.84
N ASP A 61 8.22 -18.71 8.48
CA ASP A 61 7.89 -18.95 7.07
C ASP A 61 7.76 -17.62 6.29
N GLU A 62 8.60 -17.46 5.26
CA GLU A 62 8.46 -16.42 4.24
C GLU A 62 7.13 -16.61 3.53
N ARG A 63 6.19 -15.67 3.71
CA ARG A 63 4.90 -15.71 3.02
C ARG A 63 4.83 -14.60 1.98
N GLU A 64 4.42 -14.99 0.78
CA GLU A 64 4.02 -14.06 -0.26
C GLU A 64 2.64 -13.51 0.12
N LEU A 65 2.63 -12.28 0.64
CA LEU A 65 1.42 -11.56 1.00
C LEU A 65 0.93 -10.77 -0.20
N LEU A 66 -0.37 -10.53 -0.23
CA LEU A 66 -0.98 -9.66 -1.21
C LEU A 66 -1.22 -8.30 -0.57
N ALA A 67 -1.09 -7.23 -1.36
CA ALA A 67 -1.45 -5.88 -0.98
C ALA A 67 -2.22 -5.21 -2.11
N PHE A 68 -3.13 -4.30 -1.76
CA PHE A 68 -3.69 -3.35 -2.71
C PHE A 68 -2.75 -2.16 -2.83
N ARG A 69 -2.48 -1.70 -4.04
CA ARG A 69 -1.66 -0.51 -4.30
C ARG A 69 -2.51 0.55 -4.98
N GLY A 70 -2.46 1.78 -4.48
CA GLY A 70 -3.14 2.91 -5.10
C GLY A 70 -2.89 4.23 -4.38
N LYS A 71 -3.62 5.27 -4.78
CA LYS A 71 -3.55 6.59 -4.15
C LYS A 71 -4.04 6.52 -2.70
N LYS A 72 -3.51 7.39 -1.84
CA LYS A 72 -3.83 7.40 -0.40
C LYS A 72 -5.33 7.44 -0.12
N GLU A 73 -6.04 8.36 -0.78
CA GLU A 73 -7.50 8.55 -0.60
C GLU A 73 -8.27 7.27 -0.92
N VAL A 74 -7.92 6.62 -2.04
CA VAL A 74 -8.51 5.34 -2.44
C VAL A 74 -8.18 4.23 -1.44
N MET A 75 -6.95 4.19 -0.92
CA MET A 75 -6.55 3.19 0.09
C MET A 75 -7.32 3.33 1.40
N GLU A 76 -7.60 4.55 1.85
CA GLU A 76 -8.40 4.79 3.06
C GLU A 76 -9.86 4.32 2.89
N GLU A 77 -10.43 4.53 1.72
CA GLU A 77 -11.76 4.00 1.37
C GLU A 77 -11.76 2.46 1.30
N VAL A 78 -10.75 1.88 0.64
CA VAL A 78 -10.59 0.42 0.55
C VAL A 78 -10.42 -0.20 1.93
N GLN A 79 -9.63 0.40 2.81
CA GLN A 79 -9.46 -0.07 4.20
C GLN A 79 -10.80 -0.10 4.94
N THR A 80 -11.57 0.97 4.83
CA THR A 80 -12.89 1.08 5.48
C THR A 80 -13.86 0.03 4.92
N TYR A 81 -13.90 -0.12 3.61
CA TYR A 81 -14.73 -1.12 2.94
C TYR A 81 -14.35 -2.55 3.35
N LEU A 82 -13.06 -2.88 3.24
CA LEU A 82 -12.51 -4.20 3.60
C LEU A 82 -12.84 -4.54 5.06
N TYR A 83 -12.61 -3.62 5.98
CA TYR A 83 -12.89 -3.83 7.40
C TYR A 83 -14.38 -4.09 7.67
N ASN A 84 -15.27 -3.30 7.07
CA ASN A 84 -16.72 -3.47 7.23
C ASN A 84 -17.22 -4.79 6.63
N GLU A 85 -16.72 -5.18 5.46
CA GLU A 85 -17.08 -6.45 4.85
C GLU A 85 -16.52 -7.64 5.63
N LEU A 86 -15.32 -7.53 6.21
CA LEU A 86 -14.76 -8.53 7.10
C LEU A 86 -15.60 -8.68 8.37
N LYS A 87 -16.07 -7.59 8.99
CA LYS A 87 -16.99 -7.63 10.13
C LYS A 87 -18.28 -8.39 9.82
N LYS A 88 -18.92 -8.06 8.69
CA LYS A 88 -20.11 -8.78 8.23
C LYS A 88 -19.82 -10.26 7.97
N PHE A 89 -18.63 -10.58 7.47
CA PHE A 89 -18.23 -11.95 7.18
C PHE A 89 -18.00 -12.79 8.45
N ILE A 90 -17.41 -12.21 9.50
CA ILE A 90 -17.23 -12.90 10.79
C ILE A 90 -18.52 -12.97 11.63
N GLY A 91 -19.57 -12.25 11.23
CA GLY A 91 -20.89 -12.30 11.86
C GLY A 91 -21.02 -11.49 13.16
N GLU A 92 -20.21 -10.43 13.32
CA GLU A 92 -20.38 -9.43 14.39
C GLU A 92 -21.35 -8.31 13.98
#